data_AF-A0A2R6QBB2-F1
#
_entry.id   AF-A0A2R6QBB2-F1
#
_cell.length_a   1.000
_cell.length_b   1.000
_cell.length_c   1.000
_cell.angle_alpha   90.00
_cell.angle_beta   90.00
_cell.angle_gamma   90.00
#
_symmetry.space_group_name_H-M   'P 1'
#
loop_
_entity.id
_entity.type
_entity.pdbx_description
1 polymer ?
#
loop_
_entity_poly.entity_id
_entity_poly.type
_entity_poly.pdbx_seq_one_letter_code
_entity_poly.pdbx_strand_id
1 'polypeptide(L)'
;MAQTVQKGKRRQPEEDEDSSPPPVAKKPRPATARKSTGGIPPPARPRPSGSGSGRGGGGGGGGGGGGGGGHGADMQGAGRKRRFRPGTVALREIRRYQKSTDLLIRKLPFSRVVREIAMDMTTDEADYSMAGLRWQSSAILALQEATEAYLVHLFEDTNLCAIHAKRVTIMQRDMQLARRIRGPWGGGA
;
A
#
# COMPACT_ATOMS: atom_id res chain seq x y z
N MET A 1 29.65 -53.61 57.35
CA MET A 1 29.89 -54.67 56.35
C MET A 1 28.91 -54.45 55.19
N ALA A 2 29.42 -53.92 54.07
CA ALA A 2 29.39 -54.52 52.71
C ALA A 2 28.05 -54.31 51.98
N GLN A 3 27.97 -53.34 51.04
CA GLN A 3 28.08 -53.47 49.57
C GLN A 3 27.03 -54.44 48.97
N THR A 4 26.21 -54.07 47.99
CA THR A 4 26.61 -53.77 46.60
C THR A 4 25.46 -53.15 45.80
N VAL A 5 25.82 -52.21 44.90
CA VAL A 5 24.98 -51.62 43.85
C VAL A 5 25.19 -52.44 42.57
N GLN A 6 24.10 -52.87 41.90
CA GLN A 6 24.18 -53.41 40.53
C GLN A 6 23.52 -52.47 39.53
N LYS A 7 24.30 -52.18 38.49
CA LYS A 7 24.09 -51.24 37.38
C LYS A 7 23.26 -51.93 36.29
N GLY A 8 22.01 -51.50 36.12
CA GLY A 8 21.10 -51.95 35.06
C GLY A 8 21.25 -51.14 33.77
N LYS A 9 21.31 -51.85 32.64
CA LYS A 9 21.79 -51.42 31.33
C LYS A 9 20.71 -50.63 30.55
N ARG A 10 21.09 -49.47 30.00
CA ARG A 10 20.28 -48.69 29.04
C ARG A 10 19.83 -49.57 27.87
N ARG A 11 18.53 -49.57 27.58
CA ARG A 11 17.93 -49.98 26.30
C ARG A 11 17.05 -48.82 25.83
N GLN A 12 17.37 -48.27 24.66
CA GLN A 12 16.51 -47.33 23.94
C GLN A 12 15.41 -48.14 23.24
N PRO A 13 14.14 -47.72 23.29
CA PRO A 13 13.13 -48.17 22.34
C PRO A 13 13.18 -47.29 21.08
N GLU A 14 13.23 -47.94 19.92
CA GLU A 14 12.99 -47.31 18.62
C GLU A 14 11.50 -46.97 18.50
N GLU A 15 11.20 -45.73 18.13
CA GLU A 15 9.87 -45.27 17.75
C GLU A 15 9.92 -44.86 16.27
N ASP A 16 9.61 -45.80 15.40
CA ASP A 16 9.07 -45.52 14.07
C ASP A 16 7.60 -45.08 14.27
N GLU A 17 7.25 -43.82 13.99
CA GLU A 17 5.91 -43.45 13.51
C GLU A 17 5.93 -42.11 12.73
N ASP A 18 5.81 -42.26 11.41
CA ASP A 18 5.41 -41.25 10.44
C ASP A 18 3.99 -40.75 10.77
N SER A 19 3.88 -39.63 11.48
CA SER A 19 2.61 -38.97 11.80
C SER A 19 2.49 -37.62 11.09
N SER A 20 2.27 -37.67 9.77
CA SER A 20 1.70 -36.55 9.05
C SER A 20 0.17 -36.53 9.24
N PRO A 21 -0.44 -35.43 9.70
CA PRO A 21 -1.90 -35.38 9.87
C PRO A 21 -2.61 -35.39 8.50
N PRO A 22 -3.76 -36.08 8.36
CA PRO A 22 -4.46 -36.17 7.08
C PRO A 22 -5.06 -34.82 6.66
N PRO A 23 -5.13 -34.51 5.35
CA PRO A 23 -5.67 -33.23 4.88
C PRO A 23 -7.19 -33.16 5.07
N VAL A 24 -7.64 -32.12 5.79
CA VAL A 24 -9.06 -31.79 5.97
C VAL A 24 -9.68 -31.36 4.62
N ALA A 25 -10.62 -32.15 4.12
CA ALA A 25 -11.42 -31.83 2.95
C ALA A 25 -12.33 -30.61 3.22
N LYS A 26 -12.10 -29.49 2.52
CA LYS A 26 -12.97 -28.31 2.58
C LYS A 26 -14.16 -28.48 1.62
N LYS A 27 -15.36 -28.59 2.19
CA LYS A 27 -16.67 -28.66 1.50
C LYS A 27 -16.88 -27.45 0.54
N PRO A 28 -17.57 -27.63 -0.60
CA PRO A 28 -17.86 -26.52 -1.51
C PRO A 28 -18.87 -25.54 -0.90
N ARG A 29 -18.61 -24.24 -1.05
CA ARG A 29 -19.50 -23.16 -0.60
C ARG A 29 -20.70 -23.03 -1.53
N PRO A 30 -21.94 -22.83 -1.03
CA PRO A 30 -23.10 -22.63 -1.89
C PRO A 30 -23.06 -21.24 -2.55
N ALA A 31 -23.37 -21.20 -3.84
CA ALA A 31 -23.52 -19.99 -4.62
C ALA A 31 -24.81 -19.26 -4.23
N THR A 32 -24.70 -18.02 -3.73
CA THR A 32 -25.87 -17.14 -3.56
C THR A 32 -25.97 -16.16 -4.72
N ALA A 33 -27.08 -16.27 -5.43
CA ALA A 33 -27.45 -15.47 -6.58
C ALA A 33 -27.61 -13.97 -6.26
N ARG A 34 -27.29 -13.14 -7.26
CA ARG A 34 -27.71 -11.74 -7.41
C ARG A 34 -29.23 -11.59 -7.30
N LYS A 35 -29.73 -10.46 -6.74
CA LYS A 35 -30.39 -9.34 -7.48
C LYS A 35 -30.97 -8.25 -6.55
N SER A 36 -31.04 -7.01 -7.10
CA SER A 36 -32.07 -5.97 -6.86
C SER A 36 -31.90 -5.12 -5.58
N THR A 37 -31.83 -3.79 -5.53
CA THR A 37 -32.33 -2.60 -6.29
C THR A 37 -31.38 -1.42 -5.96
N GLY A 38 -31.20 -0.31 -6.69
CA GLY A 38 -31.68 0.24 -7.94
C GLY A 38 -30.91 1.57 -8.19
N GLY A 39 -30.78 2.01 -9.44
CA GLY A 39 -30.13 3.30 -9.75
C GLY A 39 -29.65 3.42 -11.20
N ILE A 40 -30.57 3.86 -12.07
CA ILE A 40 -30.38 4.53 -13.38
C ILE A 40 -29.57 3.78 -14.47
N PRO A 41 -30.20 3.30 -15.57
CA PRO A 41 -29.49 2.80 -16.73
C PRO A 41 -28.85 3.95 -17.55
N PRO A 42 -27.67 3.74 -18.17
CA PRO A 42 -27.05 4.73 -19.05
C PRO A 42 -27.88 4.97 -20.32
N PRO A 43 -27.87 6.19 -20.91
CA PRO A 43 -28.60 6.48 -22.13
C PRO A 43 -28.10 5.63 -23.30
N ALA A 44 -29.04 5.10 -24.10
CA ALA A 44 -28.76 4.24 -25.23
C ALA A 44 -27.91 4.96 -26.29
N ARG A 45 -26.77 4.36 -26.68
CA ARG A 45 -26.04 4.76 -27.89
C ARG A 45 -26.85 4.31 -29.12
N PRO A 46 -27.00 5.15 -30.16
CA PRO A 46 -27.55 4.69 -31.43
C PRO A 46 -26.60 3.67 -32.06
N ARG A 47 -27.15 2.55 -32.52
CA ARG A 47 -26.43 1.51 -33.27
C ARG A 47 -26.16 2.02 -34.69
N PRO A 48 -24.96 1.82 -35.27
CA PRO A 48 -24.75 2.05 -36.68
C PRO A 48 -25.33 0.86 -37.46
N SER A 49 -26.39 1.08 -38.24
CA SER A 49 -26.83 0.15 -39.28
C SER A 49 -26.05 0.43 -40.56
N GLY A 50 -25.40 -0.59 -41.11
CA GLY A 50 -24.66 -0.51 -42.36
C GLY A 50 -25.55 -0.45 -43.61
N SER A 51 -25.02 0.25 -44.60
CA SER A 51 -25.18 0.17 -46.07
C SER A 51 -26.58 0.22 -46.70
N GLY A 52 -26.79 1.27 -47.52
CA GLY A 52 -27.83 1.30 -48.56
C GLY A 52 -27.72 2.58 -49.41
N SER A 53 -27.14 2.44 -50.60
CA SER A 53 -27.02 3.46 -51.66
C SER A 53 -28.37 3.97 -52.18
N GLY A 54 -28.50 5.27 -52.45
CA GLY A 54 -29.64 5.85 -53.15
C GLY A 54 -29.41 7.29 -53.61
N ARG A 55 -29.53 7.54 -54.92
CA ARG A 55 -29.31 8.79 -55.67
C ARG A 55 -30.44 9.82 -55.48
N GLY A 56 -30.10 11.09 -55.75
CA GLY A 56 -31.00 12.19 -56.13
C GLY A 56 -31.04 13.31 -55.09
N GLY A 57 -30.88 14.60 -55.37
CA GLY A 57 -30.82 15.36 -56.62
C GLY A 57 -31.48 16.73 -56.38
N GLY A 58 -30.76 17.82 -56.67
CA GLY A 58 -31.27 19.21 -56.75
C GLY A 58 -31.41 19.94 -55.39
N GLY A 59 -31.09 21.22 -55.23
CA GLY A 59 -30.59 22.25 -56.13
C GLY A 59 -30.71 23.62 -55.43
N GLY A 60 -29.78 24.54 -55.73
CA GLY A 60 -29.88 26.00 -55.51
C GLY A 60 -29.65 26.49 -54.06
N GLY A 61 -28.89 27.54 -53.77
CA GLY A 61 -28.18 28.52 -54.59
C GLY A 61 -27.78 29.73 -53.72
N GLY A 62 -26.65 30.36 -54.04
CA GLY A 62 -26.20 31.68 -53.56
C GLY A 62 -25.41 31.69 -52.25
N GLY A 63 -24.22 32.29 -52.11
CA GLY A 63 -23.42 33.13 -53.01
C GLY A 63 -22.60 34.13 -52.17
N GLY A 64 -21.28 34.17 -52.39
CA GLY A 64 -20.36 35.28 -52.04
C GLY A 64 -19.74 35.26 -50.63
N GLY A 65 -18.43 35.41 -50.40
CA GLY A 65 -17.29 35.66 -51.29
C GLY A 65 -16.01 35.97 -50.49
N GLY A 66 -14.84 35.76 -51.13
CA GLY A 66 -13.51 36.30 -50.77
C GLY A 66 -12.71 35.50 -49.73
N GLY A 67 -11.46 35.09 -49.91
CA GLY A 67 -10.44 35.34 -50.94
C GLY A 67 -9.04 35.25 -50.28
N GLY A 68 -8.11 34.52 -50.91
CA GLY A 68 -6.67 34.43 -50.53
C GLY A 68 -6.39 33.39 -49.43
N GLY A 69 -5.51 32.40 -49.57
CA GLY A 69 -4.24 32.36 -50.28
C GLY A 69 -3.11 32.34 -49.25
N GLY A 70 -2.61 31.16 -48.86
CA GLY A 70 -1.51 31.05 -47.92
C GLY A 70 -1.16 29.61 -47.54
N HIS A 71 -0.09 29.10 -48.14
CA HIS A 71 0.63 27.90 -47.70
C HIS A 71 1.20 28.14 -46.30
N GLY A 72 1.08 27.19 -45.37
CA GLY A 72 1.68 27.38 -44.06
C GLY A 72 1.38 26.30 -43.02
N ALA A 73 2.28 25.32 -42.98
CA ALA A 73 2.73 24.58 -41.81
C ALA A 73 1.74 23.61 -41.13
N ASP A 74 2.07 22.33 -41.31
CA ASP A 74 1.80 21.22 -40.40
C ASP A 74 2.17 21.58 -38.95
N MET A 75 1.26 22.18 -38.20
CA MET A 75 1.39 22.28 -36.75
C MET A 75 0.81 21.02 -36.14
N GLN A 76 1.62 19.94 -36.15
CA GLN A 76 1.32 18.71 -35.43
C GLN A 76 1.03 19.06 -33.98
N GLY A 77 -0.26 19.01 -33.63
CA GLY A 77 -0.74 19.28 -32.30
C GLY A 77 -0.05 18.34 -31.31
N ALA A 78 0.88 18.87 -30.53
CA ALA A 78 1.40 18.20 -29.34
C ALA A 78 0.21 17.96 -28.42
N GLY A 79 -0.38 16.76 -28.51
CA GLY A 79 -1.59 16.38 -27.79
C GLY A 79 -1.42 16.70 -26.32
N ARG A 80 -2.38 17.45 -25.76
CA ARG A 80 -2.41 17.81 -24.33
C ARG A 80 -2.07 16.57 -23.50
N LYS A 81 -1.01 16.63 -22.69
CA LYS A 81 -0.61 15.53 -21.79
C LYS A 81 -1.82 15.15 -20.94
N ARG A 82 -2.30 13.91 -21.08
CA ARG A 82 -3.47 13.44 -20.32
C ARG A 82 -3.15 13.46 -18.84
N ARG A 83 -3.97 14.17 -18.06
CA ARG A 83 -3.89 14.19 -16.60
C ARG A 83 -4.70 13.02 -16.03
N PHE A 84 -4.13 12.31 -15.07
CA PHE A 84 -4.86 11.31 -14.31
C PHE A 84 -5.94 11.96 -13.44
N ARG A 85 -7.07 11.27 -13.24
CA ARG A 85 -8.11 11.73 -12.32
C ARG A 85 -7.55 11.71 -10.88
N PRO A 86 -7.96 12.65 -10.00
CA PRO A 86 -7.59 12.60 -8.59
C PRO A 86 -7.83 11.21 -7.99
N GLY A 87 -6.90 10.75 -7.14
CA GLY A 87 -6.92 9.40 -6.55
C GLY A 87 -6.36 8.29 -7.45
N THR A 88 -6.30 8.46 -8.78
CA THR A 88 -5.79 7.40 -9.69
C THR A 88 -4.32 7.08 -9.44
N VAL A 89 -3.50 8.12 -9.25
CA VAL A 89 -2.06 7.97 -8.98
C VAL A 89 -1.85 7.43 -7.55
N ALA A 90 -2.57 7.97 -6.57
CA ALA A 90 -2.52 7.49 -5.18
C ALA A 90 -2.85 6.00 -5.07
N LEU A 91 -3.91 5.52 -5.73
CA LEU A 91 -4.25 4.08 -5.74
C LEU A 91 -3.17 3.21 -6.40
N ARG A 92 -2.47 3.74 -7.41
CA ARG A 92 -1.36 3.05 -8.05
C ARG A 92 -0.16 2.96 -7.10
N GLU A 93 0.15 4.04 -6.40
CA GLU A 93 1.23 4.12 -5.41
C GLU A 93 0.96 3.17 -4.23
N ILE A 94 -0.26 3.18 -3.68
CA ILE A 94 -0.66 2.24 -2.61
C ILE A 94 -0.41 0.80 -3.04
N ARG A 95 -0.88 0.39 -4.22
CA ARG A 95 -0.67 -0.97 -4.73
C ARG A 95 0.81 -1.31 -4.97
N ARG A 96 1.60 -0.32 -5.40
CA ARG A 96 3.04 -0.50 -5.60
C ARG A 96 3.72 -0.75 -4.25
N TYR A 97 3.49 0.12 -3.27
CA TYR A 97 4.17 0.05 -1.97
C TYR A 97 3.70 -1.12 -1.10
N GLN A 98 2.46 -1.57 -1.26
CA GLN A 98 1.98 -2.81 -0.61
C GLN A 98 2.60 -4.10 -1.20
N LYS A 99 3.14 -4.04 -2.43
CA LYS A 99 3.78 -5.19 -3.07
C LYS A 99 5.28 -5.27 -2.79
N SER A 100 5.94 -4.13 -2.60
CA SER A 100 7.37 -4.02 -2.28
C SER A 100 7.60 -4.01 -0.77
N THR A 101 8.83 -4.33 -0.36
CA THR A 101 9.30 -4.21 1.03
C THR A 101 10.47 -3.22 1.14
N ASP A 102 10.59 -2.31 0.18
CA ASP A 102 11.67 -1.32 0.14
C ASP A 102 11.45 -0.25 1.23
N LEU A 103 12.53 0.13 1.91
CA LEU A 103 12.51 1.25 2.85
C LEU A 103 12.25 2.56 2.10
N LEU A 104 11.28 3.34 2.59
CA LEU A 104 10.80 4.56 1.95
C LEU A 104 11.48 5.82 2.50
N ILE A 105 12.01 5.77 3.72
CA ILE A 105 12.75 6.89 4.31
C ILE A 105 14.18 6.87 3.77
N ARG A 106 14.70 8.06 3.41
CA ARG A 106 16.09 8.19 2.95
C ARG A 106 17.05 7.90 4.11
N LYS A 107 18.00 6.99 3.87
CA LYS A 107 18.96 6.49 4.88
C LYS A 107 19.79 7.59 5.56
N LEU A 108 20.31 8.57 4.80
CA LEU A 108 21.19 9.61 5.35
C LEU A 108 20.45 10.58 6.31
N PRO A 109 19.30 11.17 5.93
CA PRO A 109 18.49 11.95 6.87
C PRO A 109 18.07 11.15 8.11
N PHE A 110 17.64 9.90 7.95
CA PHE A 110 17.26 9.05 9.09
C PHE A 110 18.44 8.84 10.06
N SER A 111 19.62 8.50 9.53
CA SER A 111 20.84 8.33 10.32
C SER A 111 21.24 9.60 11.08
N ARG A 112 21.01 10.79 10.52
CA ARG A 112 21.27 12.07 11.21
C ARG A 112 20.34 12.25 12.41
N VAL A 113 19.04 12.02 12.22
CA VAL A 113 18.03 12.13 13.29
C VAL A 113 18.30 11.13 14.41
N VAL A 114 18.65 9.88 14.08
CA VAL A 114 19.00 8.86 15.11
C VAL A 114 20.19 9.31 15.95
N ARG A 115 21.21 9.90 15.33
CA ARG A 115 22.41 10.38 16.05
C ARG A 115 22.12 11.62 16.88
N GLU A 116 21.31 12.55 16.37
CA GLU A 116 20.84 13.73 17.08
C GLU A 116 20.11 13.34 18.37
N ILE A 117 19.08 12.47 18.26
CA ILE A 117 18.32 11.99 19.43
C ILE A 117 19.25 11.28 20.42
N ALA A 118 20.19 10.46 19.95
CA ALA A 118 21.09 9.75 20.84
C ALA A 118 22.11 10.65 21.55
N MET A 119 22.52 11.77 20.91
CA MET A 119 23.32 12.79 21.58
C MET A 119 22.52 13.44 22.72
N ASP A 120 21.28 13.84 22.46
CA ASP A 120 20.42 14.42 23.50
C ASP A 120 20.22 13.45 24.68
N MET A 121 20.04 12.16 24.42
CA MET A 121 19.85 11.15 25.47
C MET A 121 21.12 10.84 26.27
N THR A 122 22.30 11.00 25.68
CA THR A 122 23.58 10.66 26.34
C THR A 122 24.24 11.84 27.03
N THR A 123 23.87 13.08 26.66
CA THR A 123 24.39 14.29 27.32
C THR A 123 23.82 14.50 28.73
N ASP A 124 22.63 13.97 29.03
CA ASP A 124 22.03 14.04 30.37
C ASP A 124 22.63 13.03 31.38
N GLU A 125 23.19 11.91 30.90
CA GLU A 125 23.70 10.83 31.78
C GLU A 125 25.24 10.76 31.89
N ALA A 126 25.99 11.39 30.98
CA ALA A 126 27.43 11.19 30.84
C ALA A 126 28.26 12.46 31.08
N ASP A 127 28.40 12.86 32.35
CA ASP A 127 29.25 13.97 32.80
C ASP A 127 30.78 13.73 32.59
N TYR A 128 31.21 12.52 32.14
CA TYR A 128 32.66 12.20 32.01
C TYR A 128 33.09 11.29 30.84
N SER A 129 32.24 10.93 29.88
CA SER A 129 32.65 10.08 28.75
C SER A 129 32.77 10.85 27.45
N MET A 130 33.97 11.34 27.15
CA MET A 130 34.37 11.94 25.87
C MET A 130 34.42 10.92 24.70
N ALA A 131 33.89 9.71 24.88
CA ALA A 131 33.78 8.71 23.84
C ALA A 131 32.39 8.77 23.20
N GLY A 132 32.25 9.60 22.15
CA GLY A 132 30.99 9.72 21.40
C GLY A 132 30.42 8.37 20.94
N LEU A 133 29.10 8.22 21.05
CA LEU A 133 28.39 6.99 20.70
C LEU A 133 28.70 6.54 19.27
N ARG A 134 29.31 5.35 19.14
CA ARG A 134 29.61 4.74 17.84
C ARG A 134 28.43 3.87 17.41
N TRP A 135 28.11 3.92 16.13
CA TRP A 135 26.97 3.21 15.55
C TRP A 135 27.42 2.15 14.56
N GLN A 136 26.91 0.94 14.72
CA GLN A 136 26.99 -0.09 13.70
C GLN A 136 26.04 0.24 12.54
N SER A 137 26.41 -0.09 11.32
CA SER A 137 25.56 0.13 10.14
C SER A 137 24.25 -0.67 10.22
N SER A 138 24.29 -1.92 10.69
CA SER A 138 23.12 -2.76 10.88
C SER A 138 22.18 -2.25 11.98
N ALA A 139 22.70 -1.59 13.03
CA ALA A 139 21.87 -1.00 14.08
C ALA A 139 20.99 0.13 13.53
N ILE A 140 21.55 1.00 12.69
CA ILE A 140 20.79 2.08 12.02
C ILE A 140 19.72 1.48 11.09
N LEU A 141 20.05 0.40 10.37
CA LEU A 141 19.07 -0.28 9.50
C LEU A 141 17.94 -0.91 10.31
N ALA A 142 18.24 -1.60 11.40
CA ALA A 142 17.24 -2.21 12.27
C ALA A 142 16.29 -1.15 12.88
N LEU A 143 16.84 -0.01 13.32
CA LEU A 143 16.04 1.12 13.79
C LEU A 143 15.13 1.66 12.68
N GLN A 144 15.63 1.74 11.45
CA GLN A 144 14.84 2.21 10.31
C GLN A 144 13.70 1.25 9.99
N GLU A 145 13.98 -0.05 9.92
CA GLU A 145 12.97 -1.09 9.67
C GLU A 145 11.86 -1.05 10.73
N ALA A 146 12.24 -1.01 12.02
CA ALA A 146 11.28 -0.94 13.11
C ALA A 146 10.43 0.34 13.06
N THR A 147 11.05 1.48 12.75
CA THR A 147 10.35 2.78 12.66
C THR A 147 9.37 2.80 11.50
N GLU A 148 9.77 2.37 10.31
CA GLU A 148 8.88 2.34 9.14
C GLU A 148 7.74 1.34 9.34
N ALA A 149 8.02 0.16 9.89
CA ALA A 149 6.98 -0.79 10.26
C ALA A 149 5.98 -0.17 11.25
N TYR A 150 6.45 0.49 12.32
CA TYR A 150 5.57 1.16 13.28
C TYR A 150 4.67 2.21 12.62
N LEU A 151 5.24 3.06 11.76
CA LEU A 151 4.50 4.12 11.08
C LEU A 151 3.45 3.55 10.11
N VAL A 152 3.75 2.48 9.37
CA VAL A 152 2.79 1.82 8.48
C VAL A 152 1.58 1.32 9.26
N HIS A 153 1.78 0.56 10.34
CA HIS A 153 0.68 0.07 11.18
C HIS A 153 -0.13 1.22 11.79
N LEU A 154 0.55 2.29 12.23
CA LEU A 154 -0.14 3.48 12.74
C LEU A 154 -1.01 4.15 11.67
N PHE A 155 -0.55 4.21 10.42
CA PHE A 155 -1.34 4.75 9.32
C PHE A 155 -2.52 3.87 8.93
N GLU A 156 -2.42 2.55 9.08
CA GLU A 156 -3.54 1.62 8.90
C GLU A 156 -4.66 1.91 9.92
N ASP A 157 -4.32 2.01 11.21
CA ASP A 157 -5.27 2.35 12.27
C ASP A 157 -5.87 3.75 12.07
N THR A 158 -5.03 4.72 11.69
CA THR A 158 -5.45 6.10 11.40
C THR A 158 -6.42 6.13 10.22
N ASN A 159 -6.20 5.32 9.19
CA ASN A 159 -7.08 5.21 8.04
C ASN A 159 -8.44 4.61 8.42
N LEU A 160 -8.47 3.58 9.29
CA LEU A 160 -9.72 3.04 9.83
C LEU A 160 -10.51 4.10 10.61
N CYS A 161 -9.85 4.93 11.41
CA CYS A 161 -10.48 6.05 12.12
C CYS A 161 -11.08 7.09 11.16
N ALA A 162 -10.36 7.42 10.08
CA ALA A 162 -10.86 8.34 9.06
C ALA A 162 -12.11 7.80 8.35
N ILE A 163 -12.10 6.50 7.98
CA ILE A 163 -13.23 5.81 7.35
C ILE A 163 -14.43 5.74 8.30
N HIS A 164 -14.19 5.45 9.59
CA HIS A 164 -15.24 5.46 10.62
C HIS A 164 -15.95 6.83 10.70
N ALA A 165 -15.19 7.91 10.51
CA ALA A 165 -15.71 9.28 10.43
C ALA A 165 -16.21 9.70 9.02
N LYS A 166 -16.44 8.74 8.10
CA LYS A 166 -16.93 8.97 6.73
C LYS A 166 -16.02 9.88 5.88
N ARG A 167 -14.71 9.84 6.10
CA ARG A 167 -13.71 10.60 5.32
C ARG A 167 -12.73 9.67 4.62
N VAL A 168 -12.04 10.21 3.62
CA VAL A 168 -10.95 9.55 2.88
C VAL A 168 -9.58 10.16 3.22
N THR A 169 -9.56 11.42 3.67
CA THR A 169 -8.34 12.11 4.09
C THR A 169 -8.11 11.92 5.59
N ILE A 170 -6.96 11.35 5.94
CA ILE A 170 -6.50 11.24 7.33
C ILE A 170 -6.16 12.62 7.90
N MET A 171 -6.41 12.79 9.20
CA MET A 171 -6.19 14.04 9.94
C MET A 171 -5.44 13.75 11.25
N GLN A 172 -4.88 14.78 11.88
CA GLN A 172 -4.18 14.65 13.16
C GLN A 172 -5.04 14.01 14.25
N ARG A 173 -6.34 14.33 14.30
CA ARG A 173 -7.30 13.72 15.23
C ARG A 173 -7.45 12.21 15.08
N ASP A 174 -7.31 11.69 13.85
CA ASP A 174 -7.43 10.26 13.57
C ASP A 174 -6.21 9.52 14.15
N MET A 175 -5.03 10.12 14.01
CA MET A 175 -3.78 9.57 14.55
C MET A 175 -3.75 9.65 16.08
N GLN A 176 -4.22 10.77 16.66
CA GLN A 176 -4.36 10.92 18.10
C GLN A 176 -5.34 9.88 18.68
N LEU A 177 -6.47 9.65 18.01
CA LEU A 177 -7.44 8.63 18.40
C LEU A 177 -6.82 7.22 18.32
N ALA A 178 -6.17 6.88 17.20
CA ALA A 178 -5.49 5.60 17.02
C ALA A 178 -4.47 5.34 18.14
N ARG A 179 -3.59 6.31 18.43
CA ARG A 179 -2.61 6.21 19.52
C ARG A 179 -3.27 6.07 20.90
N ARG A 180 -4.37 6.77 21.14
CA ARG A 180 -5.11 6.70 22.41
C ARG A 180 -5.72 5.32 22.63
N ILE A 181 -6.28 4.70 21.59
CA ILE A 181 -6.86 3.36 21.67
C ILE A 181 -5.77 2.29 21.80
N ARG A 182 -4.63 2.46 21.11
CA ARG A 182 -3.51 1.51 21.14
C ARG A 182 -2.78 1.45 22.49
N GLY A 183 -2.90 2.50 23.30
CA GLY A 183 -2.24 2.63 24.59
C GLY A 183 -0.78 3.11 24.50
N PRO A 184 -0.13 3.37 25.66
CA PRO A 184 1.24 3.89 25.73
C PRO A 184 2.30 2.94 25.14
N TRP A 185 1.98 1.64 25.05
CA TRP A 185 2.82 0.61 24.46
C TRP A 185 1.94 -0.12 23.45
N GLY A 186 2.14 0.16 22.16
CA GLY A 186 1.18 -0.22 21.14
C GLY A 186 0.87 -1.72 21.15
N GLY A 187 -0.32 -2.07 21.65
CA GLY A 187 -0.96 -3.39 21.60
C GLY A 187 -0.04 -4.60 21.37
N GLY A 188 0.47 -5.17 22.45
CA GLY A 188 1.13 -6.48 22.46
C GLY A 188 0.99 -7.10 23.85
N ALA A 189 0.03 -8.01 23.99
CA ALA A 189 -0.01 -9.08 24.98
C ALA A 189 0.14 -10.40 24.23
#